data_AF-V7BN13-F1
#
_entry.id   AF-V7BN13-F1
#
_cell.length_a   1.000
_cell.length_b   1.000
_cell.length_c   1.000
_cell.angle_alpha   90.00
_cell.angle_beta   90.00
_cell.angle_gamma   90.00
#
_symmetry.space_group_name_H-M   'P 1'
#
loop_
_entity.id
_entity.type
_entity.pdbx_description
1 polymer ?
#
loop_
_entity_poly.entity_id
_entity_poly.type
_entity_poly.pdbx_seq_one_letter_code
_entity_poly.pdbx_strand_id
1 'polypeptide(L)'
;MKKIPSCVSSFAIHILLLASISVPFTLSQPTFPWKDGDGDLVDQICKKTPFYDLCSSILHSNPLSSKPDLKGVALLMVNNIVANATDTLSYIEGLLKQTPDRELEQALAFCAESYIPLVKYILPQAADAISQGRFGFASYCISDALKEVSSCDKKFSGTTQAPLGERNDIVQKLVDLASAIIKLLLKG
;
A
#
# COMPACT_ATOMS: atom_id res chain seq x y z
N MET A 1 4.01 -10.02 -31.41
CA MET A 1 2.94 -9.06 -31.06
C MET A 1 1.76 -9.84 -30.50
N LYS A 2 1.65 -9.92 -29.16
CA LYS A 2 0.62 -10.69 -28.47
C LYS A 2 -0.60 -9.80 -28.27
N LYS A 3 -1.73 -10.18 -28.89
CA LYS A 3 -3.01 -9.45 -28.85
C LYS A 3 -3.62 -9.53 -27.45
N ILE A 4 -4.11 -8.39 -26.98
CA ILE A 4 -4.93 -8.22 -25.78
C ILE A 4 -6.34 -8.75 -26.08
N PRO A 5 -6.95 -9.61 -25.24
CA PRO A 5 -8.36 -9.89 -25.35
C PRO A 5 -9.16 -8.91 -24.48
N SER A 6 -9.83 -7.98 -25.15
CA SER A 6 -10.94 -7.20 -24.60
C SER A 6 -12.20 -8.07 -24.56
N CYS A 7 -12.66 -8.43 -23.36
CA CYS A 7 -14.00 -9.01 -23.19
C CYS A 7 -15.00 -7.89 -22.89
N VAL A 8 -15.42 -7.20 -23.95
CA VAL A 8 -16.69 -6.44 -23.92
C VAL A 8 -17.79 -7.46 -24.19
N SER A 9 -18.43 -7.96 -23.13
CA SER A 9 -19.54 -8.89 -23.29
C SER A 9 -20.77 -8.15 -23.76
N SER A 10 -21.07 -8.34 -25.03
CA SER A 10 -22.36 -8.06 -25.65
C SER A 10 -23.48 -8.78 -24.91
N PHE A 11 -24.47 -8.04 -24.40
CA PHE A 11 -25.79 -8.57 -24.12
C PHE A 11 -26.84 -7.55 -24.54
N ALA A 12 -27.23 -7.62 -25.82
CA ALA A 12 -28.49 -7.07 -26.28
C ALA A 12 -29.63 -8.00 -25.84
N ILE A 13 -30.54 -7.44 -25.04
CA ILE A 13 -31.99 -7.63 -25.04
C ILE A 13 -32.52 -9.07 -24.89
N HIS A 14 -32.95 -9.41 -23.66
CA HIS A 14 -34.25 -10.02 -23.41
C HIS A 14 -34.80 -9.52 -22.07
N ILE A 15 -35.92 -8.79 -22.12
CA ILE A 15 -36.72 -8.40 -20.96
C ILE A 15 -37.53 -9.63 -20.53
N LEU A 16 -37.24 -10.18 -19.36
CA LEU A 16 -38.14 -11.08 -18.63
C LEU A 16 -38.13 -10.65 -17.16
N LEU A 17 -39.29 -10.23 -16.68
CA LEU A 17 -39.59 -9.84 -15.31
C LEU A 17 -39.29 -11.02 -14.36
N LEU A 18 -38.26 -10.88 -13.52
CA LEU A 18 -38.08 -11.71 -12.34
C LEU A 18 -38.17 -10.80 -11.11
N ALA A 19 -39.08 -11.18 -10.22
CA ALA A 19 -39.41 -10.47 -8.99
C ALA A 19 -38.15 -10.08 -8.22
N SER A 20 -38.10 -8.82 -7.80
CA SER A 20 -37.11 -8.25 -6.91
C SER A 20 -37.18 -8.92 -5.55
N ILE A 21 -36.48 -10.05 -5.40
CA ILE A 21 -35.99 -10.49 -4.09
C ILE A 21 -34.94 -9.46 -3.71
N SER A 22 -35.37 -8.44 -2.98
CA SER A 22 -34.49 -7.56 -2.23
C SER A 22 -33.85 -8.42 -1.14
N VAL A 23 -32.81 -9.17 -1.52
CA VAL A 23 -31.88 -9.70 -0.54
C VAL A 23 -31.24 -8.45 0.07
N PRO A 24 -31.47 -8.12 1.35
CA PRO A 24 -30.76 -7.02 1.96
C PRO A 24 -29.28 -7.39 1.85
N PHE A 25 -28.54 -6.61 1.06
CA PHE A 25 -27.09 -6.63 1.03
C PHE A 25 -26.65 -6.13 2.42
N THR A 26 -26.75 -7.01 3.40
CA THR A 26 -26.11 -6.78 4.68
C THR A 26 -24.63 -6.80 4.34
N LEU A 27 -24.00 -5.63 4.47
CA LEU A 27 -22.55 -5.51 4.43
C LEU A 27 -22.06 -6.26 5.68
N SER A 28 -21.97 -7.59 5.61
CA SER A 28 -21.31 -8.39 6.63
C SER A 28 -19.84 -8.03 6.57
N GLN A 29 -19.46 -7.00 7.32
CA GLN A 29 -18.06 -6.74 7.60
C GLN A 29 -17.46 -8.03 8.16
N PRO A 30 -16.24 -8.42 7.75
CA PRO A 30 -15.54 -9.52 8.37
C PRO A 30 -15.51 -9.24 9.88
N THR A 31 -16.22 -10.05 10.66
CA THR A 31 -16.16 -10.01 12.12
C THR A 31 -14.84 -10.63 12.51
N PHE A 32 -13.79 -9.82 12.50
CA PHE A 32 -12.55 -10.18 13.15
C PHE A 32 -12.85 -10.50 14.62
N PRO A 33 -12.24 -11.54 15.20
CA PRO A 33 -12.35 -11.83 16.61
C PRO A 33 -11.54 -10.78 17.39
N TRP A 34 -12.00 -9.54 17.40
CA TRP A 34 -11.59 -8.52 18.36
C TRP A 34 -12.40 -8.79 19.62
N LYS A 35 -11.70 -9.03 20.72
CA LYS A 35 -12.37 -9.27 22.00
C LYS A 35 -12.82 -7.91 22.52
N ASP A 36 -14.12 -7.64 22.44
CA ASP A 36 -14.68 -6.43 23.04
C ASP A 36 -14.36 -6.43 24.54
N GLY A 37 -13.60 -5.41 24.98
CA GLY A 37 -13.20 -5.23 26.38
C GLY A 37 -11.78 -5.65 26.76
N ASP A 38 -10.91 -6.03 25.80
CA ASP A 38 -9.51 -6.41 26.08
C ASP A 38 -8.54 -5.56 25.22
N GLY A 39 -8.19 -4.37 25.72
CA GLY A 39 -7.15 -3.50 25.15
C GLY A 39 -7.57 -2.61 23.97
N ASP A 40 -6.84 -1.49 23.82
CA ASP A 40 -6.95 -0.56 22.70
C ASP A 40 -6.83 -1.31 21.36
N LEU A 41 -7.75 -1.09 20.43
CA LEU A 41 -7.72 -1.73 19.10
C LEU A 41 -6.38 -1.47 18.38
N VAL A 42 -5.77 -0.31 18.63
CA VAL A 42 -4.41 0.02 18.18
C VAL A 42 -3.41 -1.02 18.67
N ASP A 43 -3.40 -1.33 19.96
CA ASP A 43 -2.51 -2.33 20.57
C ASP A 43 -2.76 -3.73 19.98
N GLN A 44 -4.02 -4.11 19.79
CA GLN A 44 -4.38 -5.41 19.21
C GLN A 44 -3.90 -5.56 17.76
N ILE A 45 -3.92 -4.48 16.97
CA ILE A 45 -3.39 -4.45 15.61
C ILE A 45 -1.87 -4.45 15.64
N CYS A 46 -1.25 -3.51 16.37
CA CYS A 46 0.19 -3.28 16.33
C CYS A 46 1.00 -4.45 16.91
N LYS A 47 0.44 -5.23 17.86
CA LYS A 47 1.06 -6.49 18.33
C LYS A 47 1.12 -7.58 17.26
N LYS A 48 0.29 -7.50 16.22
CA LYS A 48 0.26 -8.45 15.10
C LYS A 48 1.05 -7.99 13.88
N THR A 49 1.74 -6.85 13.99
CA THR A 49 2.53 -6.26 12.89
C THR A 49 3.99 -6.11 13.30
N PRO A 50 4.93 -6.02 12.33
CA PRO A 50 6.27 -5.55 12.65
C PRO A 50 6.22 -4.07 13.09
N PHE A 51 7.28 -3.61 13.76
CA PHE A 51 7.48 -2.21 14.15
C PHE A 51 6.32 -1.65 15.02
N TYR A 52 6.11 -2.25 16.19
CA TYR A 52 5.03 -1.86 17.11
C TYR A 52 4.96 -0.34 17.35
N ASP A 53 6.09 0.29 17.69
CA ASP A 53 6.13 1.73 18.00
C ASP A 53 5.75 2.59 16.80
N LEU A 54 6.19 2.22 15.59
CA LEU A 54 5.83 2.93 14.36
C LEU A 54 4.32 2.79 14.09
N CYS A 55 3.78 1.58 14.21
CA CYS A 55 2.36 1.32 14.06
C CYS A 55 1.53 2.14 15.05
N SER A 56 1.90 2.08 16.33
CA SER A 56 1.22 2.79 17.42
C SER A 56 1.26 4.30 17.17
N SER A 57 2.43 4.86 16.83
CA SER A 57 2.59 6.27 16.52
C SER A 57 1.71 6.72 15.35
N ILE A 58 1.65 5.95 14.26
CA ILE A 58 0.82 6.28 13.09
C ILE A 58 -0.66 6.28 13.48
N LEU A 59 -1.13 5.26 14.19
CA LEU A 59 -2.55 5.11 14.54
C LEU A 59 -3.01 6.16 15.55
N HIS A 60 -2.19 6.49 16.56
CA HIS A 60 -2.54 7.55 17.51
C HIS A 60 -2.52 8.96 16.90
N SER A 61 -1.64 9.20 15.92
CA SER A 61 -1.58 10.49 15.21
C SER A 61 -2.71 10.67 14.20
N ASN A 62 -3.44 9.61 13.87
CA ASN A 62 -4.51 9.59 12.89
C ASN A 62 -5.73 8.89 13.48
N PRO A 63 -6.45 9.53 14.44
CA PRO A 63 -7.60 8.93 15.08
C PRO A 63 -8.65 8.57 14.01
N LEU A 64 -8.76 7.28 13.73
CA LEU A 64 -9.83 6.73 12.90
C LEU A 64 -11.16 6.94 13.65
N SER A 65 -12.29 6.84 12.93
CA SER A 65 -13.62 7.01 13.53
C SER A 65 -13.81 6.12 14.77
N SER A 66 -14.85 6.41 15.59
CA SER A 66 -15.12 5.75 16.89
C SER A 66 -15.13 4.21 16.88
N LYS A 67 -15.11 3.56 15.71
CA LYS A 67 -14.88 2.13 15.51
C LYS A 67 -13.93 1.96 14.31
N PRO A 68 -12.61 1.97 14.51
CA PRO A 68 -11.67 1.73 13.42
C PRO A 68 -11.93 0.33 12.86
N ASP A 69 -12.22 0.21 11.57
CA ASP A 69 -12.19 -1.08 10.91
C ASP A 69 -10.78 -1.34 10.34
N LEU A 70 -10.41 -2.61 10.26
CA LEU A 70 -9.08 -3.00 9.80
C LEU A 70 -8.82 -2.54 8.34
N LYS A 71 -9.89 -2.34 7.57
CA LYS A 71 -9.86 -1.78 6.22
C LYS A 71 -9.42 -0.31 6.22
N GLY A 72 -9.99 0.51 7.10
CA GLY A 72 -9.59 1.90 7.31
C GLY A 72 -8.14 2.01 7.78
N VAL A 73 -7.71 1.11 8.67
CA VAL A 73 -6.30 1.01 9.08
C VAL A 73 -5.39 0.66 7.90
N ALA A 74 -5.77 -0.29 7.05
CA ALA A 74 -5.01 -0.63 5.85
C ALA A 74 -4.89 0.55 4.87
N LEU A 75 -5.99 1.28 4.63
CA LEU A 75 -5.98 2.48 3.78
C LEU A 75 -5.08 3.58 4.35
N LEU A 76 -5.13 3.81 5.67
CA LEU A 76 -4.27 4.77 6.34
C LEU A 76 -2.79 4.43 6.15
N MET A 77 -2.41 3.15 6.26
CA MET A 77 -1.04 2.72 6.03
C MET A 77 -0.61 2.94 4.58
N VAL A 78 -1.46 2.60 3.60
CA VAL A 78 -1.16 2.86 2.18
C VAL A 78 -0.98 4.36 1.93
N ASN A 79 -1.80 5.22 2.52
CA ASN A 79 -1.66 6.67 2.39
C ASN A 79 -0.34 7.19 3.00
N ASN A 80 0.11 6.63 4.12
CA ASN A 80 1.42 6.96 4.69
C ASN A 80 2.57 6.55 3.75
N ILE A 81 2.47 5.39 3.10
CA ILE A 81 3.44 4.98 2.08
C ILE A 81 3.42 5.96 0.90
N VAL A 82 2.23 6.34 0.39
CA VAL A 82 2.10 7.32 -0.72
C VAL A 82 2.79 8.62 -0.38
N ALA A 83 2.57 9.16 0.82
CA ALA A 83 3.19 10.42 1.26
C ALA A 83 4.72 10.31 1.27
N ASN A 84 5.28 9.28 1.91
CA ASN A 84 6.73 9.10 2.02
C ASN A 84 7.39 8.74 0.67
N ALA A 85 6.73 7.95 -0.17
CA ALA A 85 7.22 7.61 -1.50
C ALA A 85 7.20 8.84 -2.43
N THR A 86 6.18 9.70 -2.33
CA THR A 86 6.10 10.95 -3.10
C THR A 86 7.18 11.94 -2.68
N ASP A 87 7.41 12.10 -1.38
CA ASP A 87 8.48 12.94 -0.85
C ASP A 87 9.86 12.41 -1.28
N THR A 88 10.07 11.10 -1.21
CA THR A 88 11.31 10.45 -1.66
C THR A 88 11.54 10.61 -3.16
N LEU A 89 10.51 10.45 -3.99
CA LEU A 89 10.61 10.71 -5.43
C LEU A 89 10.99 12.17 -5.71
N SER A 90 10.35 13.12 -5.03
CA SER A 90 10.67 14.55 -5.18
C SER A 90 12.12 14.86 -4.78
N TYR A 91 12.61 14.21 -3.72
CA TYR A 91 13.99 14.32 -3.28
C TYR A 91 14.97 13.75 -4.33
N ILE A 92 14.69 12.58 -4.90
CA ILE A 92 15.50 11.98 -5.99
C ILE A 92 15.57 12.93 -7.19
N GLU A 93 14.43 13.47 -7.64
CA GLU A 93 14.37 14.42 -8.75
C GLU A 93 15.14 15.71 -8.44
N GLY A 94 15.17 16.14 -7.18
CA GLY A 94 15.97 17.27 -6.72
C GLY A 94 17.48 17.00 -6.81
N LEU A 95 17.93 15.80 -6.43
CA LEU A 95 19.34 15.40 -6.51
C LEU A 95 19.80 15.24 -7.96
N LEU A 96 18.97 14.66 -8.83
CA LEU A 96 19.27 14.49 -10.26
C LEU A 96 19.59 15.82 -10.96
N LYS A 97 18.95 16.92 -10.55
CA LYS A 97 19.20 18.25 -11.12
C LYS A 97 20.55 18.86 -10.71
N GLN A 98 21.16 18.34 -9.66
CA GLN A 98 22.33 18.96 -8.99
C GLN A 98 23.60 18.13 -9.12
N THR A 99 23.49 16.80 -9.27
CA THR A 99 24.65 15.92 -9.28
C THR A 99 25.47 16.05 -10.57
N PRO A 100 26.78 16.32 -10.50
CA PRO A 100 27.69 16.15 -11.64
C PRO A 100 28.29 14.74 -11.70
N ASP A 101 28.12 13.94 -10.65
CA ASP A 101 28.62 12.57 -10.57
C ASP A 101 27.71 11.63 -11.38
N ARG A 102 28.28 11.01 -12.42
CA ARG A 102 27.58 10.14 -13.37
C ARG A 102 27.14 8.81 -12.75
N GLU A 103 27.90 8.25 -11.82
CA GLU A 103 27.51 7.00 -11.15
C GLU A 103 26.33 7.26 -10.22
N LEU A 104 26.40 8.37 -9.48
CA LEU A 104 25.29 8.83 -8.64
C LEU A 104 24.05 9.18 -9.50
N GLU A 105 24.22 9.86 -10.62
CA GLU A 105 23.14 10.17 -11.57
C GLU A 105 22.43 8.88 -12.04
N GLN A 106 23.18 7.86 -12.44
CA GLN A 106 22.63 6.58 -12.89
C GLN A 106 21.86 5.85 -11.78
N ALA A 107 22.40 5.83 -10.55
CA ALA A 107 21.73 5.23 -9.40
C ALA A 107 20.42 5.96 -9.06
N LEU A 108 20.45 7.29 -9.05
CA LEU A 108 19.27 8.13 -8.80
C LEU A 108 18.22 7.99 -9.90
N ALA A 109 18.63 7.94 -11.18
CA ALA A 109 17.71 7.76 -12.31
C ALA A 109 16.98 6.42 -12.22
N PHE A 110 17.71 5.34 -11.90
CA PHE A 110 17.10 4.04 -11.64
C PHE A 110 16.08 4.10 -10.49
N CYS A 111 16.43 4.77 -9.39
CA CYS A 111 15.50 4.95 -8.28
C CYS A 111 14.27 5.76 -8.67
N ALA A 112 14.40 6.82 -9.47
CA ALA A 112 13.25 7.55 -9.99
C ALA A 112 12.34 6.64 -10.83
N GLU A 113 12.92 5.82 -11.71
CA GLU A 113 12.18 4.83 -12.52
C GLU A 113 11.42 3.81 -11.66
N SER A 114 11.94 3.43 -10.49
CA SER A 114 11.24 2.58 -9.52
C SER A 114 10.14 3.32 -8.74
N TYR A 115 10.39 4.56 -8.30
CA TYR A 115 9.45 5.33 -7.47
C TYR A 115 8.30 5.95 -8.27
N ILE A 116 8.49 6.30 -9.54
CA ILE A 116 7.43 6.86 -10.41
C ILE A 116 6.21 5.93 -10.50
N PRO A 117 6.34 4.65 -10.93
CA PRO A 117 5.18 3.76 -11.02
C PRO A 117 4.63 3.40 -9.65
N LEU A 118 5.48 3.33 -8.62
CA LEU A 118 5.08 3.12 -7.23
C LEU A 118 4.05 4.16 -6.79
N VAL A 119 4.38 5.44 -6.99
CA VAL A 119 3.51 6.58 -6.61
C VAL A 119 2.31 6.72 -7.54
N LYS A 120 2.51 6.61 -8.87
CA LYS A 120 1.46 6.90 -9.85
C LYS A 120 0.43 5.79 -10.02
N TYR A 121 0.82 4.53 -9.82
CA TYR A 121 -0.01 3.38 -10.18
C TYR A 121 -0.15 2.36 -9.07
N ILE A 122 0.95 1.87 -8.50
CA ILE A 122 0.93 0.70 -7.60
C ILE A 122 0.20 1.01 -6.30
N LEU A 123 0.57 2.11 -5.61
CA LEU A 123 -0.06 2.47 -4.34
C LEU A 123 -1.52 2.92 -4.49
N PRO A 124 -1.88 3.74 -5.51
CA PRO A 124 -3.29 4.01 -5.81
C PRO A 124 -4.12 2.75 -6.08
N GLN A 125 -3.56 1.78 -6.83
CA GLN A 125 -4.22 0.50 -7.07
C GLN A 125 -4.39 -0.33 -5.78
N ALA A 126 -3.41 -0.31 -4.88
CA ALA A 126 -3.53 -0.95 -3.58
C ALA A 126 -4.68 -0.34 -2.75
N ALA A 127 -4.77 1.00 -2.71
CA ALA A 127 -5.83 1.70 -2.00
C ALA A 127 -7.22 1.41 -2.60
N ASP A 128 -7.34 1.41 -3.92
CA ASP A 128 -8.58 1.03 -4.61
C ASP A 128 -8.96 -0.44 -4.33
N ALA A 129 -7.98 -1.35 -4.39
CA ALA A 129 -8.19 -2.76 -4.08
C ALA A 129 -8.67 -2.98 -2.64
N ILE A 130 -8.09 -2.30 -1.65
CA ILE A 130 -8.55 -2.34 -0.25
C ILE A 130 -9.98 -1.82 -0.17
N SER A 131 -10.27 -0.68 -0.81
CA SER A 131 -11.60 -0.06 -0.84
C SER A 131 -12.67 -0.97 -1.42
N GLN A 132 -12.31 -1.81 -2.39
CA GLN A 132 -13.21 -2.77 -3.05
C GLN A 132 -13.19 -4.17 -2.40
N GLY A 133 -12.48 -4.37 -1.28
CA GLY A 133 -12.37 -5.67 -0.63
C GLY A 133 -11.53 -6.71 -1.38
N ARG A 134 -10.77 -6.30 -2.41
CA ARG A 134 -9.89 -7.16 -3.20
C ARG A 134 -8.53 -7.31 -2.51
N PHE A 135 -8.52 -7.84 -1.29
CA PHE A 135 -7.33 -7.88 -0.43
C PHE A 135 -6.17 -8.70 -1.02
N GLY A 136 -6.47 -9.73 -1.83
CA GLY A 136 -5.43 -10.48 -2.55
C GLY A 136 -4.68 -9.60 -3.56
N PHE A 137 -5.39 -8.75 -4.30
CA PHE A 137 -4.78 -7.81 -5.23
C PHE A 137 -4.05 -6.67 -4.48
N ALA A 138 -4.61 -6.18 -3.37
CA ALA A 138 -3.91 -5.22 -2.51
C ALA A 138 -2.58 -5.78 -1.98
N SER A 139 -2.56 -7.04 -1.53
CA SER A 139 -1.34 -7.71 -1.07
C SER A 139 -0.32 -7.87 -2.18
N TYR A 140 -0.76 -8.10 -3.41
CA TYR A 140 0.12 -8.14 -4.58
C TYR A 140 0.76 -6.76 -4.82
N CYS A 141 -0.03 -5.68 -4.86
CA CYS A 141 0.48 -4.32 -5.05
C CYS A 141 1.49 -3.92 -3.97
N ILE A 142 1.23 -4.24 -2.69
CA ILE A 142 2.17 -3.94 -1.60
C ILE A 142 3.46 -4.78 -1.69
N SER A 143 3.37 -6.04 -2.14
CA SER A 143 4.56 -6.86 -2.42
C SER A 143 5.39 -6.27 -3.57
N ASP A 144 4.74 -5.73 -4.60
CA ASP A 144 5.39 -5.06 -5.71
C ASP A 144 6.09 -3.77 -5.24
N ALA A 145 5.41 -2.98 -4.40
CA ALA A 145 6.00 -1.80 -3.78
C ALA A 145 7.28 -2.10 -3.00
N LEU A 146 7.30 -3.19 -2.23
CA LEU A 146 8.49 -3.62 -1.50
C LEU A 146 9.67 -3.91 -2.43
N LYS A 147 9.41 -4.52 -3.59
CA LYS A 147 10.44 -4.85 -4.59
C LYS A 147 11.02 -3.60 -5.22
N GLU A 148 10.19 -2.61 -5.56
CA GLU A 148 10.66 -1.34 -6.15
C GLU A 148 11.57 -0.59 -5.18
N VAL A 149 11.13 -0.44 -3.93
CA VAL A 149 11.93 0.23 -2.88
C VAL A 149 13.25 -0.51 -2.64
N SER A 150 13.19 -1.85 -2.51
CA SER A 150 14.39 -2.68 -2.31
C SER A 150 15.34 -2.64 -3.52
N SER A 151 14.81 -2.52 -4.74
CA SER A 151 15.63 -2.47 -5.96
C SER A 151 16.36 -1.14 -6.07
N CYS A 152 15.70 -0.04 -5.71
CA CYS A 152 16.34 1.26 -5.57
C CYS A 152 17.45 1.21 -4.51
N ASP A 153 17.15 0.70 -3.32
CA ASP A 153 18.12 0.68 -2.21
C ASP A 153 19.39 -0.11 -2.56
N LYS A 154 19.24 -1.22 -3.26
CA LYS A 154 20.36 -2.04 -3.75
C LYS A 154 21.30 -1.31 -4.70
N LYS A 155 20.86 -0.23 -5.37
CA LYS A 155 21.78 0.61 -6.18
C LYS A 155 22.82 1.33 -5.34
N PHE A 156 22.57 1.47 -4.04
CA PHE A 156 23.50 2.09 -3.11
C PHE A 156 24.23 1.08 -2.23
N SER A 157 24.09 -0.22 -2.49
CA SER A 157 24.84 -1.24 -1.74
C SER A 157 26.33 -1.12 -2.01
N GLY A 158 27.11 -0.87 -0.96
CA GLY A 158 28.57 -0.74 -1.04
C GLY A 158 29.08 0.66 -1.39
N THR A 159 28.21 1.67 -1.47
CA THR A 159 28.64 3.08 -1.53
C THR A 159 28.75 3.68 -0.12
N THR A 160 29.71 4.59 0.07
CA THR A 160 29.85 5.40 1.29
C THR A 160 28.86 6.56 1.33
N GLN A 161 28.21 6.88 0.20
CA GLN A 161 27.33 8.03 0.04
C GLN A 161 25.99 7.60 -0.55
N ALA A 162 25.09 7.13 0.33
CA ALA A 162 23.75 6.65 -0.01
C ALA A 162 22.69 7.68 0.41
N PRO A 163 22.41 8.72 -0.41
CA PRO A 163 21.51 9.80 -0.02
C PRO A 163 20.07 9.36 0.23
N LEU A 164 19.72 8.11 -0.14
CA LEU A 164 18.37 7.56 0.00
C LEU A 164 18.21 6.56 1.16
N GLY A 165 19.26 6.20 1.89
CA GLY A 165 19.22 5.09 2.85
C GLY A 165 18.11 5.20 3.89
N GLU A 166 18.04 6.33 4.61
CA GLU A 166 17.00 6.57 5.63
C GLU A 166 15.60 6.64 5.00
N ARG A 167 15.47 7.27 3.83
CA ARG A 167 14.19 7.43 3.13
C ARG A 167 13.64 6.09 2.64
N ASN A 168 14.49 5.26 2.04
CA ASN A 168 14.13 3.92 1.61
C ASN A 168 13.77 3.03 2.81
N ASP A 169 14.50 3.12 3.92
CA ASP A 169 14.21 2.36 5.15
C ASP A 169 12.84 2.74 5.73
N ILE A 170 12.49 4.02 5.78
CA ILE A 170 11.16 4.48 6.22
C ILE A 170 10.07 3.91 5.31
N VAL A 171 10.20 4.06 3.98
CA VAL A 171 9.20 3.55 3.03
C VAL A 171 9.08 2.03 3.15
N GLN A 172 10.19 1.30 3.28
CA GLN A 172 10.20 -0.15 3.45
C GLN A 172 9.48 -0.58 4.73
N LYS A 173 9.76 0.05 5.88
CA LYS A 173 9.06 -0.23 7.14
C LYS A 173 7.55 -0.01 7.03
N LEU A 174 7.13 1.05 6.34
CA LEU A 174 5.71 1.33 6.09
C LEU A 174 5.06 0.27 5.19
N VAL A 175 5.75 -0.16 4.13
CA VAL A 175 5.30 -1.24 3.23
C VAL A 175 5.16 -2.56 3.97
N ASP A 176 6.11 -2.92 4.82
CA ASP A 176 6.06 -4.14 5.64
C ASP A 176 4.91 -4.11 6.65
N LEU A 177 4.69 -2.95 7.27
CA LEU A 177 3.56 -2.71 8.17
C LEU A 177 2.22 -2.86 7.44
N ALA A 178 2.04 -2.24 6.27
CA ALA A 178 0.85 -2.39 5.44
C ALA A 178 0.64 -3.84 5.00
N SER A 179 1.70 -4.55 4.63
CA SER A 179 1.65 -5.98 4.26
C SER A 179 1.12 -6.83 5.41
N ALA A 180 1.59 -6.61 6.64
CA ALA A 180 1.11 -7.32 7.82
C ALA A 180 -0.38 -7.06 8.09
N ILE A 181 -0.84 -5.81 7.95
CA ILE A 181 -2.25 -5.44 8.14
C ILE A 181 -3.14 -6.05 7.06
N ILE A 182 -2.73 -6.03 5.79
CA ILE A 182 -3.48 -6.67 4.70
C ILE A 182 -3.54 -8.20 4.89
N LYS A 183 -2.48 -8.82 5.43
CA LYS A 183 -2.51 -10.25 5.80
C LYS A 183 -3.52 -10.56 6.90
N LEU A 184 -3.81 -9.62 7.79
CA LEU A 184 -4.91 -9.78 8.75
C LEU A 184 -6.26 -9.75 8.02
N LEU A 185 -6.45 -8.84 7.06
CA LEU A 185 -7.66 -8.78 6.21
C LEU A 185 -7.90 -10.03 5.36
N LEU A 186 -6.84 -10.75 4.98
CA LEU A 186 -6.94 -12.00 4.22
C LEU A 186 -7.35 -13.22 5.05
N LYS A 187 -7.26 -13.12 6.39
CA LYS A 187 -7.54 -14.23 7.32
C LYS A 187 -8.93 -14.15 7.97
N GLY A 188 -9.62 -13.02 7.82
CA GLY A 188 -10.99 -12.81 8.31
C GLY A 188 -11.99 -13.00 7.19
#